data_AF-A0A9E3G6V4-F1
#
_entry.id   AF-A0A9E3G6V4-F1
#
_cell.length_a   1.000
_cell.length_b   1.000
_cell.length_c   1.000
_cell.angle_alpha   90.00
_cell.angle_beta   90.00
_cell.angle_gamma   90.00
#
_symmetry.space_group_name_H-M   'P 1'
#
loop_
_entity.id
_entity.type
_entity.pdbx_description
1 polymer ?
#
loop_
_entity_poly.entity_id
_entity_poly.type
_entity_poly.pdbx_seq_one_letter_code
_entity_poly.pdbx_strand_id
1 'polypeptide(L)'
;MDPEQYTLAQAKKETHPEASAHSSHDEHHGHEHEDGVELPLPTAWPIIAALGVTLLALGVVTQLFVSLVGLLVGLAGAIGWFRDVFPVPKHEISPYAAVRAAPIKVSPRSVSAIEMSGGSHRTYYPVKVHRYSAGVKGGLAGGAAMAILAMLYGLVAQHSIWYPINLLSAAALPSMTDATVQTLDQFHIGAFLVAVISHGIICVMVGLLYTVLLPMLPARFEWLWGGIVTPLIWTALLAPIFDIINPALAEHVNWFWFVICQVSFGVVGGYVVYKSAKVETMQSWSLAARLGVHAMETERKEP
;
A
#
# COMPACT_ATOMS: atom_id res chain seq x y z
N MET A 1 -57.85 -78.00 2.92
CA MET A 1 -57.26 -77.02 3.86
C MET A 1 -57.41 -75.66 3.20
N ASP A 2 -58.19 -74.80 3.86
CA ASP A 2 -58.97 -73.73 3.24
C ASP A 2 -58.15 -72.42 3.07
N PRO A 3 -58.18 -71.74 1.91
CA PRO A 3 -57.42 -70.50 1.67
C PRO A 3 -57.89 -69.25 2.46
N GLU A 4 -58.97 -69.33 3.24
CA GLU A 4 -59.56 -68.16 3.91
C GLU A 4 -58.90 -67.74 5.25
N GLN A 5 -57.98 -68.53 5.82
CA GLN A 5 -57.38 -68.19 7.13
C GLN A 5 -56.09 -67.36 7.08
N TYR A 6 -55.47 -67.16 5.91
CA TYR A 6 -54.28 -66.29 5.78
C TYR A 6 -54.63 -64.81 5.61
N THR A 7 -55.86 -64.48 5.21
CA THR A 7 -56.27 -63.12 4.84
C THR A 7 -56.74 -62.27 6.04
N LEU A 8 -57.03 -62.88 7.19
CA LEU A 8 -57.52 -62.17 8.38
C LEU A 8 -56.43 -61.71 9.36
N ALA A 9 -55.17 -62.15 9.19
CA ALA A 9 -54.05 -61.66 10.00
C ALA A 9 -53.38 -60.39 9.41
N GLN A 10 -53.72 -60.00 8.17
CA GLN A 10 -53.12 -58.85 7.48
C GLN A 10 -54.07 -57.65 7.27
N ALA A 11 -55.37 -57.78 7.57
CA ALA A 11 -56.36 -56.71 7.36
C ALA A 11 -56.73 -55.93 8.64
N LYS A 12 -55.77 -55.70 9.55
CA LYS A 12 -55.96 -54.79 10.69
C LYS A 12 -54.69 -53.98 11.00
N LYS A 13 -54.11 -53.35 9.97
CA LYS A 13 -53.04 -52.38 10.16
C LYS A 13 -52.96 -51.33 9.05
N GLU A 14 -54.09 -50.70 8.73
CA GLU A 14 -54.11 -49.45 7.98
C GLU A 14 -55.06 -48.45 8.65
N THR A 15 -54.50 -47.62 9.53
CA THR A 15 -54.97 -46.26 9.80
C THR A 15 -53.72 -45.39 9.97
N HIS A 16 -53.29 -44.71 8.90
CA HIS A 16 -52.58 -43.43 9.01
C HIS A 16 -53.60 -42.40 9.56
N PRO A 17 -53.22 -41.39 10.36
CA PRO A 17 -52.08 -40.51 10.07
C PRO A 17 -51.28 -40.08 11.32
N GLU A 18 -50.00 -39.73 11.15
CA GLU A 18 -49.41 -38.47 11.62
C GLU A 18 -47.90 -38.53 11.45
N ALA A 19 -47.35 -37.41 10.97
CA ALA A 19 -45.95 -37.21 10.71
C ALA A 19 -45.14 -37.51 11.98
N SER A 20 -44.40 -38.62 11.93
CA SER A 20 -43.31 -38.92 12.85
C SER A 20 -42.37 -37.73 12.89
N ALA A 21 -42.43 -37.03 14.02
CA ALA A 21 -41.49 -36.01 14.43
C ALA A 21 -40.06 -36.54 14.26
N HIS A 22 -39.40 -36.10 13.19
CA HIS A 22 -37.95 -36.04 13.18
C HIS A 22 -37.57 -34.88 14.10
N SER A 23 -37.63 -35.14 15.41
CA SER A 23 -36.95 -34.34 16.42
C SER A 23 -35.45 -34.60 16.25
N SER A 24 -34.85 -34.04 15.20
CA SER A 24 -33.44 -33.74 15.23
C SER A 24 -33.23 -32.81 16.42
N HIS A 25 -32.54 -33.32 17.43
CA HIS A 25 -31.88 -32.49 18.43
C HIS A 25 -31.01 -31.47 17.68
N ASP A 26 -31.58 -30.30 17.38
CA ASP A 26 -30.81 -29.07 17.29
C ASP A 26 -30.45 -28.71 18.73
N GLU A 27 -29.47 -29.43 19.26
CA GLU A 27 -28.62 -28.90 20.33
C GLU A 27 -27.84 -27.75 19.70
N HIS A 28 -28.53 -26.60 19.58
CA HIS A 28 -27.86 -25.32 19.56
C HIS A 28 -27.03 -25.28 20.84
N HIS A 29 -25.73 -25.56 20.70
CA HIS A 29 -24.73 -25.17 21.66
C HIS A 29 -24.88 -23.66 21.86
N GLY A 30 -25.68 -23.28 22.85
CA GLY A 30 -25.74 -21.95 23.41
C GLY A 30 -24.40 -21.68 24.06
N HIS A 31 -23.42 -21.30 23.25
CA HIS A 31 -22.39 -20.43 23.74
C HIS A 31 -23.12 -19.19 24.25
N GLU A 32 -23.06 -18.95 25.55
CA GLU A 32 -23.42 -17.68 26.17
C GLU A 32 -22.54 -16.60 25.53
N HIS A 33 -22.93 -16.12 24.35
CA HIS A 33 -22.32 -14.96 23.74
C HIS A 33 -22.75 -13.78 24.59
N GLU A 34 -21.82 -13.20 25.35
CA GLU A 34 -22.05 -11.93 26.03
C GLU A 34 -22.65 -10.95 25.01
N ASP A 35 -23.82 -10.38 25.33
CA ASP A 35 -24.61 -9.56 24.42
C ASP A 35 -23.85 -8.27 24.02
N GLY A 36 -23.12 -8.32 22.90
CA GLY A 36 -22.44 -7.15 22.36
C GLY A 36 -21.81 -7.37 20.97
N VAL A 37 -21.16 -6.33 20.46
CA VAL A 37 -20.37 -6.35 19.23
C VAL A 37 -18.91 -6.61 19.59
N GLU A 38 -18.33 -7.69 19.06
CA GLU A 38 -16.88 -7.94 19.17
C GLU A 38 -16.11 -6.89 18.37
N LEU A 39 -15.36 -6.03 19.06
CA LEU A 39 -14.48 -5.03 18.47
C LEU A 39 -13.03 -5.40 18.78
N PRO A 40 -12.08 -5.12 17.88
CA PRO A 40 -10.66 -5.31 18.17
C PRO A 40 -10.23 -4.36 19.30
N LEU A 41 -9.41 -4.85 20.22
CA LEU A 41 -8.84 -4.03 21.30
C LEU A 41 -7.95 -2.91 20.71
N PRO A 42 -8.07 -1.67 21.19
CA PRO A 42 -7.19 -0.59 20.77
C PRO A 42 -5.74 -0.89 21.15
N THR A 43 -4.82 -0.73 20.18
CA THR A 43 -3.39 -1.01 20.38
C THR A 43 -2.52 0.17 19.97
N ALA A 44 -1.51 0.49 20.79
CA ALA A 44 -0.58 1.61 20.56
C ALA A 44 0.64 1.21 19.71
N TRP A 45 0.87 -0.09 19.48
CA TRP A 45 2.07 -0.58 18.83
C TRP A 45 2.34 -0.04 17.43
N PRO A 46 1.34 0.15 16.54
CA PRO A 46 1.59 0.75 15.22
C PRO A 46 2.17 2.17 15.31
N ILE A 47 1.73 2.97 16.28
CA ILE A 47 2.24 4.33 16.49
C ILE A 47 3.69 4.28 17.00
N ILE A 48 3.98 3.36 17.93
CA ILE A 48 5.35 3.16 18.45
C ILE A 48 6.30 2.70 17.33
N ALA A 49 5.86 1.77 16.48
CA ALA A 49 6.63 1.31 15.33
C ALA A 49 6.92 2.46 14.35
N ALA A 50 5.91 3.27 14.02
CA ALA A 50 6.06 4.44 13.16
C ALA A 50 7.01 5.49 13.74
N LEU A 51 6.94 5.75 15.05
CA LEU A 51 7.88 6.63 15.75
C LEU A 51 9.32 6.10 15.65
N GLY A 52 9.52 4.80 15.85
CA GLY A 52 10.83 4.16 15.71
C GLY A 52 11.40 4.30 14.30
N VAL A 53 10.60 4.06 13.27
CA VAL A 53 11.00 4.25 11.85
C VAL A 53 11.36 5.71 11.57
N THR A 54 10.59 6.66 12.13
CA THR A 54 10.85 8.10 11.96
C THR A 54 12.18 8.49 12.61
N LEU A 55 12.44 8.04 13.84
CA LEU A 55 13.72 8.28 14.53
C LEU A 55 14.88 7.61 13.80
N LEU A 56 14.66 6.42 13.24
CA LEU A 56 15.67 5.73 12.44
C LEU A 56 16.08 6.55 11.22
N ALA A 57 15.11 7.08 10.47
CA ALA A 57 15.37 7.94 9.32
C ALA A 57 16.00 9.28 9.71
N LEU A 58 15.53 9.91 10.80
CA LEU A 58 16.07 11.16 11.31
C LEU A 58 17.52 11.01 11.79
N GLY A 59 17.85 9.88 12.42
CA GLY A 59 19.19 9.60 12.89
C GLY A 59 20.20 9.46 11.76
N VAL A 60 19.79 8.95 10.59
CA VAL A 60 20.67 8.86 9.41
C VAL A 60 21.15 10.26 8.99
N VAL A 61 20.31 11.28 9.16
CA VAL A 61 20.62 12.67 8.81
C VAL A 61 21.38 13.40 9.92
N THR A 62 21.16 13.03 11.18
CA THR A 62 21.64 13.81 12.33
C THR A 62 22.78 13.12 13.09
N GLN A 63 22.54 11.90 13.59
CA GLN A 63 23.47 11.17 14.44
C GLN A 63 23.13 9.68 14.53
N LEU A 64 24.17 8.82 14.52
CA LEU A 64 24.04 7.37 14.57
C LEU A 64 23.29 6.88 15.82
N PHE A 65 23.45 7.56 16.96
CA PHE A 65 22.78 7.19 18.21
C PHE A 65 21.25 7.28 18.09
N VAL A 66 20.73 8.34 17.46
CA VAL A 66 19.29 8.49 17.22
C VAL A 66 18.77 7.39 16.28
N SER A 67 19.56 6.97 15.29
CA SER A 67 19.20 5.84 14.42
C SER A 67 19.09 4.54 15.20
N LEU A 68 20.01 4.29 16.13
CA LEU A 68 20.04 3.08 16.93
C LEU A 68 18.84 3.02 17.89
N VAL A 69 18.52 4.14 18.55
CA VAL A 69 17.31 4.25 19.38
C VAL A 69 16.06 4.02 18.53
N GLY A 70 15.98 4.65 17.35
CA GLY A 70 14.88 4.45 16.41
C GLY A 70 14.70 2.99 15.98
N LEU A 71 15.80 2.29 15.70
CA LEU A 71 15.78 0.87 15.36
C LEU A 71 15.19 0.03 16.49
N LEU A 72 15.64 0.23 17.72
CA LEU A 72 15.17 -0.52 18.88
C LEU A 72 13.69 -0.27 19.16
N VAL A 73 13.26 0.99 19.13
CA VAL A 73 11.85 1.37 19.31
C VAL A 73 10.98 0.80 18.19
N GLY A 74 11.45 0.86 16.95
CA GLY A 74 10.75 0.32 15.78
C GLY A 74 10.56 -1.19 15.85
N LEU A 75 11.61 -1.93 16.25
CA LEU A 75 11.57 -3.37 16.45
C LEU A 75 10.63 -3.74 17.60
N ALA A 76 10.71 -3.06 18.74
CA ALA A 76 9.82 -3.30 19.87
C ALA A 76 8.35 -3.06 19.48
N GLY A 77 8.06 -1.98 18.74
CA GLY A 77 6.75 -1.68 18.20
C GLY A 77 6.23 -2.75 17.23
N ALA A 78 7.07 -3.19 16.29
CA ALA A 78 6.71 -4.23 15.32
C ALA A 78 6.43 -5.58 15.98
N ILE A 79 7.27 -5.98 16.95
CA ILE A 79 7.10 -7.23 17.71
C ILE A 79 5.83 -7.17 18.57
N GLY A 80 5.60 -6.04 19.26
CA GLY A 80 4.39 -5.84 20.06
C GLY A 80 3.13 -5.92 19.20
N TRP A 81 3.14 -5.26 18.04
CA TRP A 81 2.01 -5.29 17.11
C TRP A 81 1.75 -6.70 16.59
N PHE A 82 2.81 -7.42 16.19
CA PHE A 82 2.69 -8.80 15.71
C PHE A 82 2.05 -9.71 16.76
N ARG A 83 2.43 -9.58 18.03
CA ARG A 83 1.89 -10.37 19.15
C ARG A 83 0.46 -10.02 19.54
N ASP A 84 0.00 -8.79 19.25
CA ASP A 84 -1.39 -8.39 19.49
C ASP A 84 -2.34 -8.90 18.40
N VAL A 85 -1.83 -9.16 17.19
CA VAL A 85 -2.61 -9.61 16.04
C VAL A 85 -2.56 -11.13 15.86
N PHE A 86 -1.42 -11.77 16.14
CA PHE A 86 -1.20 -13.20 15.95
C PHE A 86 -0.81 -13.90 17.25
N PRO A 87 -1.21 -15.18 17.44
CA PRO A 87 -2.05 -16.02 16.57
C PRO A 87 -3.55 -15.83 16.77
N VAL A 88 -3.99 -15.26 17.89
CA VAL A 88 -5.40 -14.97 18.19
C VAL A 88 -5.54 -13.47 18.44
N PRO A 89 -6.31 -12.73 17.61
CA PRO A 89 -6.48 -11.30 17.81
C PRO A 89 -7.23 -11.00 19.10
N LYS A 90 -6.81 -9.94 19.80
CA LYS A 90 -7.44 -9.49 21.04
C LYS A 90 -8.74 -8.71 20.75
N HIS A 91 -9.85 -9.12 21.34
CA HIS A 91 -11.17 -8.50 21.16
C HIS A 91 -11.76 -8.03 22.50
N GLU A 92 -12.60 -6.99 22.44
CA GLU A 92 -13.43 -6.47 23.53
C GLU A 92 -14.88 -6.46 23.07
N ILE A 93 -15.80 -6.88 23.94
CA ILE A 93 -17.23 -6.90 23.65
C ILE A 93 -17.81 -5.55 24.00
N SER A 94 -18.18 -4.78 22.98
CA SER A 94 -18.86 -3.50 23.13
C SER A 94 -20.36 -3.75 23.32
N PRO A 95 -20.96 -3.35 24.46
CA PRO A 95 -22.36 -3.66 24.75
C PRO A 95 -23.29 -2.99 23.73
N TYR A 96 -24.37 -3.66 23.39
CA TYR A 96 -25.42 -3.04 22.57
C TYR A 96 -26.01 -1.82 23.28
N ALA A 97 -26.45 -0.83 22.49
CA ALA A 97 -27.24 0.27 23.02
C ALA A 97 -28.51 -0.29 23.69
N ALA A 98 -28.91 0.31 24.82
CA ALA A 98 -30.09 -0.12 25.59
C ALA A 98 -31.40 -0.15 24.77
N VAL A 99 -31.45 0.61 23.68
CA VAL A 99 -32.55 0.58 22.72
C VAL A 99 -32.13 -0.25 21.50
N ARG A 100 -32.60 -1.50 21.44
CA ARG A 100 -32.41 -2.37 20.28
C ARG A 100 -33.39 -1.98 19.18
N ALA A 101 -32.92 -1.99 17.92
CA ALA A 101 -33.83 -1.87 16.78
C ALA A 101 -34.88 -2.99 16.84
N ALA A 102 -36.14 -2.67 16.52
CA ALA A 102 -37.21 -3.65 16.53
C ALA A 102 -36.84 -4.85 15.64
N PRO A 103 -37.12 -6.09 16.07
CA PRO A 103 -36.84 -7.27 15.27
C PRO A 103 -37.42 -7.12 13.87
N ILE A 104 -36.65 -7.52 12.86
CA ILE A 104 -37.08 -7.46 11.46
C ILE A 104 -38.34 -8.33 11.33
N LYS A 105 -39.50 -7.70 11.16
CA LYS A 105 -40.75 -8.40 10.91
C LYS A 105 -40.78 -8.79 9.43
N VAL A 106 -40.88 -10.08 9.15
CA VAL A 106 -41.00 -10.59 7.79
C VAL A 106 -42.32 -10.10 7.21
N SER A 107 -42.26 -9.35 6.10
CA SER A 107 -43.45 -8.93 5.37
C SER A 107 -43.89 -10.04 4.42
N PRO A 108 -45.19 -10.38 4.34
CA PRO A 108 -45.70 -11.37 3.38
C PRO A 108 -45.69 -10.88 1.93
N ARG A 109 -45.37 -9.60 1.68
CA ARG A 109 -45.21 -9.08 0.32
C ARG A 109 -43.93 -9.62 -0.30
N SER A 110 -44.04 -10.37 -1.39
CA SER A 110 -42.89 -10.71 -2.22
C SER A 110 -42.38 -9.42 -2.88
N VAL A 111 -41.25 -8.93 -2.41
CA VAL A 111 -40.51 -7.89 -3.11
C VAL A 111 -39.80 -8.58 -4.26
N SER A 112 -39.77 -7.98 -5.46
CA SER A 112 -38.93 -8.49 -6.54
C SER A 112 -37.51 -8.67 -5.99
N ALA A 113 -37.01 -9.90 -5.98
CA ALA A 113 -35.61 -10.14 -5.72
C ALA A 113 -34.85 -9.30 -6.74
N ILE A 114 -34.17 -8.26 -6.28
CA ILE A 114 -33.21 -7.57 -7.12
C ILE A 114 -32.24 -8.67 -7.54
N GLU A 115 -32.21 -9.01 -8.82
CA GLU A 115 -31.16 -9.87 -9.35
C GLU A 115 -29.85 -9.25 -8.88
N MET A 116 -29.19 -9.93 -7.95
CA MET A 116 -27.88 -9.56 -7.47
C MET A 116 -26.96 -9.74 -8.68
N SER A 117 -26.82 -8.68 -9.48
CA SER A 117 -25.90 -8.62 -10.60
C SER A 117 -24.47 -8.69 -10.05
N GLY A 118 -23.99 -9.90 -9.75
CA GLY A 118 -22.58 -10.29 -9.59
C GLY A 118 -21.70 -9.52 -8.60
N GLY A 119 -22.24 -8.52 -7.89
CA GLY A 119 -21.49 -7.64 -6.99
C GLY A 119 -22.05 -7.75 -5.59
N SER A 120 -21.19 -8.11 -4.64
CA SER A 120 -21.46 -8.01 -3.20
C SER A 120 -22.14 -6.67 -2.87
N HIS A 121 -23.05 -6.67 -1.89
CA HIS A 121 -23.76 -5.50 -1.34
C HIS A 121 -22.86 -4.32 -0.90
N ARG A 122 -21.53 -4.48 -0.97
CA ARG A 122 -20.53 -3.47 -0.67
C ARG A 122 -19.80 -3.09 -1.95
N THR A 123 -20.02 -1.85 -2.40
CA THR A 123 -19.29 -1.28 -3.53
C THR A 123 -17.86 -0.95 -3.09
N TYR A 124 -16.89 -1.72 -3.58
CA TYR A 124 -15.47 -1.52 -3.27
C TYR A 124 -14.86 -0.54 -4.28
N TYR A 125 -14.49 0.66 -3.82
CA TYR A 125 -13.70 1.63 -4.58
C TYR A 125 -12.39 1.90 -3.82
N PRO A 126 -11.22 1.92 -4.49
CA PRO A 126 -10.99 1.71 -5.92
C PRO A 126 -10.89 0.22 -6.33
N VAL A 127 -11.44 -0.13 -7.49
CA VAL A 127 -11.41 -1.50 -8.05
C VAL A 127 -10.04 -1.87 -8.63
N LYS A 128 -9.23 -0.88 -9.05
CA LYS A 128 -7.92 -1.10 -9.69
C LYS A 128 -6.88 -0.11 -9.16
N VAL A 129 -5.70 -0.60 -8.76
CA VAL A 129 -4.56 0.20 -8.30
C VAL A 129 -3.32 -0.08 -9.16
N HIS A 130 -2.43 0.91 -9.29
CA HIS A 130 -1.13 0.67 -9.92
C HIS A 130 -0.26 -0.22 -9.03
N ARG A 131 0.47 -1.16 -9.63
CA ARG A 131 1.44 -1.99 -8.90
C ARG A 131 2.59 -1.11 -8.40
N TYR A 132 3.16 -1.42 -7.24
CA TYR A 132 4.38 -0.76 -6.76
C TYR A 132 5.54 -0.85 -7.78
N SER A 133 5.60 -1.94 -8.55
CA SER A 133 6.58 -2.08 -9.64
C SER A 133 6.41 -1.06 -10.77
N ALA A 134 5.21 -0.52 -10.98
CA ALA A 134 4.99 0.60 -11.88
C ALA A 134 5.69 1.86 -11.37
N GLY A 135 5.62 2.12 -10.06
CA GLY A 135 6.33 3.21 -9.40
C GLY A 135 7.84 3.09 -9.52
N VAL A 136 8.39 1.92 -9.25
CA VAL A 136 9.84 1.67 -9.41
C VAL A 136 10.28 1.95 -10.86
N LYS A 137 9.56 1.41 -11.85
CA LYS A 137 9.88 1.63 -13.27
C LYS A 137 9.73 3.09 -13.68
N GLY A 138 8.67 3.76 -13.24
CA GLY A 138 8.42 5.18 -13.51
C GLY A 138 9.49 6.07 -12.89
N GLY A 139 9.85 5.81 -11.63
CA GLY A 139 10.92 6.50 -10.94
C GLY A 139 12.26 6.37 -11.65
N LEU A 140 12.65 5.16 -12.04
CA LEU A 140 13.90 4.93 -12.80
C LEU A 140 13.87 5.59 -14.18
N ALA A 141 12.76 5.53 -14.91
CA ALA A 141 12.63 6.16 -16.22
C ALA A 141 12.68 7.70 -16.13
N GLY A 142 11.96 8.29 -15.18
CA GLY A 142 12.03 9.72 -14.88
C GLY A 142 13.43 10.15 -14.44
N GLY A 143 14.07 9.34 -13.59
CA GLY A 143 15.43 9.55 -13.11
C GLY A 143 16.47 9.55 -14.22
N ALA A 144 16.32 8.65 -15.20
CA ALA A 144 17.17 8.60 -16.39
C ALA A 144 16.98 9.84 -17.27
N ALA A 145 15.74 10.26 -17.52
CA ALA A 145 15.46 11.47 -18.29
C ALA A 145 16.02 12.73 -17.61
N MET A 146 15.89 12.83 -16.28
CA MET A 146 16.49 13.88 -15.48
C MET A 146 18.01 13.88 -15.59
N ALA A 147 18.65 12.70 -15.44
CA ALA A 147 20.11 12.58 -15.49
C ALA A 147 20.67 12.99 -16.86
N ILE A 148 20.00 12.62 -17.96
CA ILE A 148 20.37 13.03 -19.31
C ILE A 148 20.33 14.55 -19.46
N LEU A 149 19.26 15.21 -18.98
CA LEU A 149 19.15 16.66 -19.04
C LEU A 149 20.16 17.37 -18.15
N ALA A 150 20.45 16.81 -16.97
CA ALA A 150 21.48 17.34 -16.08
C ALA A 150 22.87 17.28 -16.74
N MET A 151 23.22 16.14 -17.36
CA MET A 151 24.48 16.01 -18.11
C MET A 151 24.53 16.95 -19.32
N LEU A 152 23.39 17.16 -20.01
CA LEU A 152 23.29 18.13 -21.10
C LEU A 152 23.54 19.56 -20.61
N TYR A 153 22.97 19.93 -19.46
CA TYR A 153 23.27 21.20 -18.80
C TYR A 153 24.77 21.33 -18.48
N GLY A 154 25.37 20.30 -17.86
CA GLY A 154 26.80 20.28 -17.56
C GLY A 154 27.65 20.51 -18.81
N LEU A 155 27.30 19.84 -19.91
CA LEU A 155 28.00 19.98 -21.20
C LEU A 155 27.86 21.39 -21.81
N VAL A 156 26.67 22.00 -21.73
CA VAL A 156 26.37 23.30 -22.36
C VAL A 156 26.87 24.48 -21.52
N ALA A 157 26.69 24.43 -20.20
CA ALA A 157 26.97 25.56 -19.31
C ALA A 157 28.35 25.49 -18.65
N GLN A 158 28.85 24.29 -18.37
CA GLN A 158 30.11 24.06 -17.64
C GLN A 158 31.14 23.31 -18.48
N HIS A 159 30.82 22.96 -19.72
CA HIS A 159 31.66 22.17 -20.62
C HIS A 159 32.09 20.80 -20.04
N SER A 160 31.39 20.28 -19.04
CA SER A 160 31.68 18.99 -18.41
C SER A 160 30.40 18.25 -18.03
N ILE A 161 30.31 16.98 -18.44
CA ILE A 161 29.24 16.07 -18.00
C ILE A 161 29.39 15.67 -16.53
N TRP A 162 30.58 15.86 -15.94
CA TRP A 162 30.88 15.48 -14.57
C TRP A 162 30.40 16.51 -13.55
N TYR A 163 30.31 17.78 -13.95
CA TYR A 163 29.82 18.86 -13.11
C TYR A 163 28.53 18.52 -12.34
N PRO A 164 27.41 18.17 -13.00
CA PRO A 164 26.16 17.87 -12.30
C PRO A 164 26.24 16.60 -11.44
N ILE A 165 27.09 15.63 -11.82
CA ILE A 165 27.27 14.37 -11.08
C ILE A 165 28.00 14.65 -9.76
N ASN A 166 29.10 15.40 -9.83
CA ASN A 166 29.87 15.77 -8.66
C ASN A 166 29.08 16.71 -7.75
N LEU A 167 28.34 17.66 -8.35
CA LEU A 167 27.43 18.55 -7.63
C LEU A 167 26.36 17.78 -6.84
N LEU A 168 25.75 16.75 -7.45
CA LEU A 168 24.77 15.91 -6.75
C LEU A 168 25.38 15.17 -5.56
N SER A 169 26.65 14.77 -5.67
CA SER A 169 27.36 14.07 -4.60
C SER A 169 27.71 14.97 -3.41
N ALA A 170 27.76 16.29 -3.59
CA ALA A 170 28.07 17.26 -2.53
C ALA A 170 27.03 17.25 -1.39
N ALA A 171 25.82 16.75 -1.63
CA ALA A 171 24.84 16.53 -0.57
C ALA A 171 25.27 15.45 0.44
N ALA A 172 26.18 14.54 0.07
CA ALA A 172 26.61 13.41 0.90
C ALA A 172 28.14 13.33 1.10
N LEU A 173 28.93 13.99 0.25
CA LEU A 173 30.38 14.10 0.37
C LEU A 173 30.76 15.55 0.72
N PRO A 174 31.17 15.82 1.97
CA PRO A 174 31.65 17.15 2.36
C PRO A 174 32.82 17.65 1.50
N SER A 175 33.65 16.75 0.99
CA SER A 175 34.76 17.08 0.09
C SER A 175 34.34 17.68 -1.24
N MET A 176 33.07 17.54 -1.63
CA MET A 176 32.50 18.10 -2.86
C MET A 176 31.70 19.38 -2.61
N THR A 177 31.40 19.72 -1.35
CA THR A 177 30.69 20.95 -0.96
C THR A 177 31.55 22.19 -1.17
N ASP A 178 32.83 22.12 -0.77
CA ASP A 178 33.78 23.24 -0.86
C ASP A 178 34.71 23.11 -2.07
N ALA A 179 34.37 22.22 -3.01
CA ALA A 179 35.19 21.94 -4.18
C ALA A 179 35.13 23.09 -5.19
N THR A 180 36.29 23.45 -5.76
CA THR A 180 36.35 24.42 -6.86
C THR A 180 35.63 23.88 -8.09
N VAL A 181 35.14 24.78 -8.96
CA VAL A 181 34.48 24.41 -10.23
C VAL A 181 35.37 23.48 -11.07
N GLN A 182 36.68 23.71 -11.08
CA GLN A 182 37.64 22.87 -11.79
C GLN A 182 37.67 21.43 -11.28
N THR A 183 37.47 21.22 -9.97
CA THR A 183 37.36 19.89 -9.37
C THR A 183 36.03 19.25 -9.71
N LEU A 184 34.94 20.02 -9.69
CA LEU A 184 33.60 19.54 -10.07
C LEU A 184 33.53 19.11 -11.54
N ASP A 185 34.36 19.68 -12.41
CA ASP A 185 34.41 19.30 -13.83
C ASP A 185 35.17 17.99 -14.10
N GLN A 186 35.90 17.45 -13.12
CA GLN A 186 36.73 16.25 -13.28
C GLN A 186 36.03 14.97 -12.84
N PHE A 187 36.41 13.85 -13.44
CA PHE A 187 35.88 12.55 -13.02
C PHE A 187 36.39 12.17 -11.62
N HIS A 188 35.46 11.91 -10.70
CA HIS A 188 35.75 11.38 -9.38
C HIS A 188 34.89 10.14 -9.10
N ILE A 189 35.54 8.99 -8.93
CA ILE A 189 34.83 7.71 -8.73
C ILE A 189 33.95 7.72 -7.47
N GLY A 190 34.41 8.32 -6.37
CA GLY A 190 33.64 8.41 -5.13
C GLY A 190 32.36 9.23 -5.29
N ALA A 191 32.48 10.41 -5.91
CA ALA A 191 31.34 11.26 -6.25
C ALA A 191 30.36 10.57 -7.19
N PHE A 192 30.87 9.91 -8.23
CA PHE A 192 30.05 9.15 -9.17
C PHE A 192 29.24 8.04 -8.49
N LEU A 193 29.88 7.21 -7.64
CA LEU A 193 29.18 6.14 -6.92
C LEU A 193 28.10 6.70 -6.00
N VAL A 194 28.43 7.74 -5.24
CA VAL A 194 27.47 8.38 -4.32
C VAL A 194 26.31 8.99 -5.08
N ALA A 195 26.57 9.72 -6.16
CA ALA A 195 25.54 10.34 -7.00
C ALA A 195 24.61 9.29 -7.62
N VAL A 196 25.14 8.18 -8.17
CA VAL A 196 24.33 7.11 -8.77
C VAL A 196 23.46 6.43 -7.71
N ILE A 197 24.02 6.11 -6.54
CA ILE A 197 23.29 5.43 -5.47
C ILE A 197 22.21 6.36 -4.89
N SER A 198 22.56 7.60 -4.53
CA SER A 198 21.62 8.55 -3.93
C SER A 198 20.50 8.90 -4.91
N HIS A 199 20.83 9.19 -6.18
CA HIS A 199 19.85 9.45 -7.22
C HIS A 199 18.95 8.25 -7.45
N GLY A 200 19.52 7.05 -7.55
CA GLY A 200 18.77 5.81 -7.76
C GLY A 200 17.75 5.55 -6.65
N ILE A 201 18.18 5.68 -5.39
CA ILE A 201 17.29 5.52 -4.22
C ILE A 201 16.18 6.56 -4.24
N ILE A 202 16.52 7.84 -4.43
CA ILE A 202 15.54 8.94 -4.46
C ILE A 202 14.55 8.75 -5.61
N CYS A 203 15.01 8.38 -6.80
CA CYS A 203 14.16 8.11 -7.96
C CYS A 203 13.16 7.00 -7.67
N VAL A 204 13.59 5.90 -7.06
CA VAL A 204 12.70 4.80 -6.66
C VAL A 204 11.69 5.26 -5.62
N MET A 205 12.12 5.97 -4.59
CA MET A 205 11.23 6.50 -3.54
C MET A 205 10.17 7.45 -4.12
N VAL A 206 10.57 8.38 -4.98
CA VAL A 206 9.65 9.33 -5.63
C VAL A 206 8.70 8.60 -6.59
N GLY A 207 9.18 7.60 -7.34
CA GLY A 207 8.33 6.79 -8.21
C GLY A 207 7.28 5.97 -7.44
N LEU A 208 7.65 5.43 -6.28
CA LEU A 208 6.71 4.78 -5.35
C LEU A 208 5.70 5.80 -4.81
N LEU A 209 6.16 7.00 -4.43
CA LEU A 209 5.28 8.09 -3.98
C LEU A 209 4.26 8.45 -5.07
N TYR A 210 4.67 8.56 -6.33
CA TYR A 210 3.77 8.82 -7.46
C TYR A 210 2.69 7.75 -7.57
N THR A 211 3.04 6.48 -7.37
CA THR A 211 2.07 5.37 -7.43
C THR A 211 0.98 5.49 -6.38
N VAL A 212 1.33 5.99 -5.19
CA VAL A 212 0.41 6.15 -4.05
C VAL A 212 -0.41 7.44 -4.17
N LEU A 213 0.19 8.53 -4.64
CA LEU A 213 -0.46 9.84 -4.70
C LEU A 213 -1.29 10.08 -5.95
N LEU A 214 -0.95 9.47 -7.10
CA LEU A 214 -1.70 9.68 -8.35
C LEU A 214 -3.22 9.48 -8.18
N PRO A 215 -3.69 8.39 -7.51
CA PRO A 215 -5.12 8.14 -7.31
C PRO A 215 -5.83 9.16 -6.41
N MET A 216 -5.08 9.96 -5.65
CA MET A 216 -5.64 10.99 -4.76
C MET A 216 -5.80 12.35 -5.47
N LEU A 217 -5.18 12.51 -6.64
CA LEU A 217 -5.22 13.75 -7.41
C LEU A 217 -6.46 13.82 -8.31
N PRO A 218 -6.92 15.02 -8.71
CA PRO A 218 -8.06 15.16 -9.60
C PRO A 218 -7.85 14.43 -10.94
N ALA A 219 -8.66 13.39 -11.19
CA ALA A 219 -8.51 12.47 -12.33
C ALA A 219 -8.38 13.16 -13.71
N ARG A 220 -9.08 14.28 -13.89
CA ARG A 220 -9.07 15.07 -15.14
C ARG A 220 -7.72 15.70 -15.48
N PHE A 221 -6.84 15.89 -14.49
CA PHE A 221 -5.57 16.62 -14.65
C PHE A 221 -4.37 15.87 -14.03
N GLU A 222 -4.44 14.54 -13.89
CA GLU A 222 -3.37 13.72 -13.27
C GLU A 222 -1.98 14.00 -13.88
N TRP A 223 -1.89 14.14 -15.21
CA TRP A 223 -0.64 14.43 -15.91
C TRP A 223 -0.05 15.80 -15.56
N LEU A 224 -0.89 16.81 -15.31
CA LEU A 224 -0.47 18.17 -14.94
C LEU A 224 0.02 18.18 -13.48
N TRP A 225 -0.73 17.52 -12.59
CA TRP A 225 -0.40 17.46 -11.17
C TRP A 225 0.89 16.67 -10.91
N GLY A 226 1.00 15.47 -11.49
CA GLY A 226 2.19 14.65 -11.38
C GLY A 226 3.37 15.21 -12.16
N GLY A 227 3.15 15.68 -13.38
CA GLY A 227 4.22 16.06 -14.29
C GLY A 227 4.82 17.46 -14.08
N ILE A 228 4.02 18.42 -13.62
CA ILE A 228 4.41 19.83 -13.60
C ILE A 228 4.24 20.43 -12.21
N VAL A 229 3.04 20.36 -11.65
CA VAL A 229 2.74 21.06 -10.39
C VAL A 229 3.56 20.49 -9.22
N THR A 230 3.63 19.16 -9.09
CA THR A 230 4.38 18.52 -8.00
C THR A 230 5.89 18.83 -8.06
N PRO A 231 6.57 18.69 -9.22
CA PRO A 231 7.97 19.13 -9.38
C PRO A 231 8.21 20.61 -9.05
N LEU A 232 7.28 21.49 -9.43
CA LEU A 232 7.39 22.93 -9.13
C LEU A 232 7.24 23.22 -7.64
N ILE A 233 6.28 22.59 -6.96
CA ILE A 233 6.11 22.70 -5.50
C ILE A 233 7.39 22.22 -4.81
N TRP A 234 7.95 21.09 -5.24
CA TRP A 234 9.18 20.55 -4.67
C TRP A 234 10.37 21.51 -4.85
N THR A 235 10.48 22.12 -6.04
CA THR A 235 11.54 23.10 -6.30
C THR A 235 11.38 24.36 -5.44
N ALA A 236 10.15 24.87 -5.32
CA ALA A 236 9.85 26.03 -4.46
C ALA A 236 10.13 25.76 -2.98
N LEU A 237 9.97 24.50 -2.54
CA LEU A 237 10.32 24.07 -1.19
C LEU A 237 11.85 23.92 -1.01
N LEU A 238 12.55 23.31 -1.97
CA LEU A 238 13.98 23.05 -1.87
C LEU A 238 14.84 24.31 -1.94
N ALA A 239 14.42 25.31 -2.73
CA ALA A 239 15.20 26.54 -2.92
C ALA A 239 15.61 27.23 -1.61
N PRO A 240 14.69 27.63 -0.73
CA PRO A 240 15.06 28.25 0.54
C PRO A 240 15.76 27.28 1.50
N ILE A 241 15.49 25.97 1.41
CA ILE A 241 16.15 24.97 2.27
C ILE A 241 17.63 24.87 1.94
N PHE A 242 18.00 24.93 0.65
CA PHE A 242 19.40 24.86 0.23
C PHE A 242 20.17 26.08 0.70
N ASP A 243 19.59 27.28 0.58
CA ASP A 243 20.20 28.52 1.07
C ASP A 243 20.51 28.47 2.58
N ILE A 244 19.69 27.75 3.37
CA ILE A 244 19.85 27.64 4.82
C ILE A 244 20.83 26.52 5.21
N ILE A 245 20.71 25.33 4.60
CA ILE A 245 21.47 24.14 5.02
C ILE A 245 22.86 24.12 4.39
N ASN A 246 22.96 24.49 3.11
CA ASN A 246 24.21 24.41 2.36
C ASN A 246 24.29 25.53 1.32
N PRO A 247 24.58 26.77 1.76
CA PRO A 247 24.64 27.93 0.87
C PRO A 247 25.72 27.77 -0.21
N ALA A 248 26.83 27.09 0.08
CA ALA A 248 27.88 26.79 -0.89
C ALA A 248 27.34 25.93 -2.05
N LEU A 249 26.54 24.91 -1.75
CA LEU A 249 25.88 24.11 -2.77
C LEU A 249 24.84 24.93 -3.57
N ALA A 250 24.12 25.82 -2.91
CA ALA A 250 23.09 26.65 -3.54
C ALA A 250 23.66 27.56 -4.63
N GLU A 251 24.87 28.11 -4.46
CA GLU A 251 25.56 28.96 -5.45
C GLU A 251 25.84 28.23 -6.77
N HIS A 252 25.99 26.90 -6.72
CA HIS A 252 26.28 26.08 -7.90
C HIS A 252 25.02 25.55 -8.61
N VAL A 253 23.84 25.71 -8.00
CA VAL A 253 22.58 25.24 -8.60
C VAL A 253 21.98 26.29 -9.53
N ASN A 254 21.94 25.98 -10.82
CA ASN A 254 21.13 26.76 -11.76
C ASN A 254 19.65 26.38 -11.61
N TRP A 255 18.87 27.22 -10.94
CA TRP A 255 17.45 26.96 -10.64
C TRP A 255 16.57 26.76 -11.89
N PHE A 256 16.86 27.46 -12.98
CA PHE A 256 16.10 27.30 -14.22
C PHE A 256 16.27 25.88 -14.80
N TRP A 257 17.52 25.42 -14.90
CA TRP A 257 17.81 24.05 -15.34
C TRP A 257 17.35 22.99 -14.34
N PHE A 258 17.42 23.28 -13.04
CA PHE A 258 16.88 22.41 -12.00
C PHE A 258 15.38 22.17 -12.20
N VAL A 259 14.59 23.22 -12.43
CA VAL A 259 13.15 23.10 -12.73
C VAL A 259 12.90 22.26 -13.98
N ILE A 260 13.66 22.47 -15.06
CA ILE A 260 13.53 21.69 -16.30
C ILE A 260 13.77 20.20 -16.04
N CYS A 261 14.82 19.86 -15.29
CA CYS A 261 15.14 18.50 -14.88
C CYS A 261 14.01 17.87 -14.04
N GLN A 262 13.45 18.63 -13.09
CA GLN A 262 12.36 18.19 -12.22
C GLN A 262 11.06 17.93 -13.00
N VAL A 263 10.69 18.84 -13.91
CA VAL A 263 9.51 18.65 -14.77
C VAL A 263 9.71 17.46 -15.71
N SER A 264 10.90 17.28 -16.29
CA SER A 264 11.21 16.12 -17.12
C SER A 264 11.03 14.80 -16.36
N PHE A 265 11.52 14.72 -15.12
CA PHE A 265 11.29 13.57 -14.26
C PHE A 265 9.79 13.30 -14.07
N GLY A 266 9.03 14.33 -13.70
CA GLY A 266 7.60 14.20 -13.42
C GLY A 266 6.82 13.74 -14.65
N VAL A 267 7.09 14.32 -15.80
CA VAL A 267 6.42 13.99 -17.07
C VAL A 267 6.74 12.56 -17.50
N VAL A 268 8.01 12.17 -17.53
CA VAL A 268 8.42 10.83 -17.98
C VAL A 268 8.00 9.77 -16.97
N GLY A 269 8.25 9.99 -15.68
CA GLY A 269 7.88 9.06 -14.62
C GLY A 269 6.36 8.89 -14.51
N GLY A 270 5.62 9.99 -14.55
CA GLY A 270 4.16 9.99 -14.58
C GLY A 270 3.58 9.27 -15.80
N TYR A 271 4.16 9.50 -16.99
CA TYR A 271 3.75 8.80 -18.22
C TYR A 271 3.95 7.28 -18.12
N VAL A 272 5.10 6.82 -17.60
CA VAL A 272 5.38 5.39 -17.43
C VAL A 272 4.45 4.75 -16.40
N VAL A 273 4.17 5.43 -15.28
CA VAL A 273 3.22 4.94 -14.26
C VAL A 273 1.81 4.87 -14.85
N TYR A 274 1.37 5.92 -15.54
CA TYR A 274 0.04 5.99 -16.17
C TYR A 274 -0.18 4.86 -17.19
N LYS A 275 0.83 4.58 -18.03
CA LYS A 275 0.78 3.48 -19.01
C LYS A 275 0.90 2.10 -18.37
N SER A 276 1.35 2.00 -17.12
CA SER A 276 1.53 0.71 -16.45
C SER A 276 0.20 0.09 -16.06
N ALA A 277 0.05 -1.21 -16.35
CA ALA A 277 -1.17 -1.97 -16.09
C ALA A 277 -1.60 -1.92 -14.61
N LYS A 278 -2.82 -1.44 -14.38
CA LYS A 278 -3.50 -1.46 -13.08
C LYS A 278 -3.90 -2.90 -12.74
N VAL A 279 -3.76 -3.29 -11.48
CA VAL A 279 -4.17 -4.60 -10.95
C VAL A 279 -5.43 -4.40 -10.11
N GLU A 280 -6.35 -5.36 -10.21
CA GLU A 280 -7.57 -5.33 -9.42
C GLU A 280 -7.26 -5.46 -7.93
N THR A 281 -7.95 -4.67 -7.12
CA THR A 281 -7.77 -4.72 -5.67
C THR A 281 -8.31 -6.04 -5.15
N MET A 282 -7.51 -6.74 -4.33
CA MET A 282 -7.94 -7.99 -3.69
C MET A 282 -8.99 -7.77 -2.58
N GLN A 283 -9.64 -6.60 -2.54
CA GLN A 283 -10.58 -6.20 -1.50
C GLN A 283 -11.78 -7.15 -1.40
N SER A 284 -12.21 -7.72 -2.52
CA SER A 284 -13.29 -8.73 -2.58
C SER A 284 -12.83 -10.17 -2.35
N TRP A 285 -11.53 -10.42 -2.26
CA TRP A 285 -10.99 -11.79 -2.16
C TRP A 285 -11.06 -12.28 -0.71
N SER A 286 -11.41 -13.56 -0.53
CA SER A 286 -11.32 -14.24 0.76
C SER A 286 -9.85 -14.31 1.23
N LEU A 287 -9.62 -14.43 2.54
CA LEU A 287 -8.26 -14.56 3.09
C LEU A 287 -7.51 -15.76 2.49
N ALA A 288 -8.20 -16.88 2.29
CA ALA A 288 -7.67 -18.07 1.63
C ALA A 288 -7.32 -17.83 0.15
N ALA A 289 -8.10 -17.03 -0.59
CA ALA A 289 -7.80 -16.64 -1.96
C ALA A 289 -6.59 -15.68 -2.04
N ARG A 290 -6.44 -14.77 -1.08
CA ARG A 290 -5.28 -13.85 -0.98
C ARG A 290 -3.98 -14.58 -0.66
N LEU A 291 -4.05 -15.65 0.13
CA LEU A 291 -2.91 -16.49 0.51
C LEU A 291 -2.59 -17.58 -0.52
N GLY A 292 -3.37 -17.70 -1.60
CA GLY A 292 -3.16 -18.71 -2.65
C GLY A 292 -3.53 -20.14 -2.24
N VAL A 293 -4.24 -20.33 -1.13
CA VAL A 293 -4.57 -21.66 -0.58
C VAL A 293 -5.56 -22.42 -1.46
N HIS A 294 -6.48 -21.71 -2.14
CA HIS A 294 -7.43 -22.33 -3.07
C HIS A 294 -6.79 -22.88 -4.36
N ALA A 295 -5.55 -22.55 -4.68
CA ALA A 295 -4.88 -23.09 -5.87
C ALA A 295 -4.34 -24.52 -5.69
N MET A 296 -4.26 -25.02 -4.44
CA MET A 296 -3.77 -26.38 -4.16
C MET A 296 -4.82 -27.48 -4.32
N GLU A 297 -6.10 -27.14 -4.45
CA GLU A 297 -7.18 -28.15 -4.40
C GLU A 297 -7.53 -28.74 -5.78
N THR A 298 -7.04 -28.15 -6.88
CA THR A 298 -7.32 -28.59 -8.25
C THR A 298 -6.35 -29.62 -8.85
N GLU A 299 -5.36 -30.12 -8.10
CA GLU A 299 -4.48 -31.21 -8.57
C GLU A 299 -4.93 -32.62 -8.15
N ARG A 300 -6.17 -32.80 -7.69
CA ARG A 300 -6.78 -34.14 -7.63
C ARG A 300 -7.23 -34.56 -9.04
N LYS A 301 -6.29 -35.08 -9.82
CA LYS A 301 -6.58 -35.87 -11.02
C LYS A 301 -7.52 -37.02 -10.64
N GLU A 302 -8.69 -37.02 -11.25
CA GLU A 302 -9.46 -38.23 -11.58
C GLU A 302 -9.67 -38.24 -13.10
N PRO A 303 -9.86 -39.40 -13.72
CA PRO A 303 -10.06 -40.74 -13.15
C PRO A 303 -8.81 -41.64 -13.13
#